data_AF-W9YHT8-F1
#
_entry.id   AF-W9YHT8-F1
#
_cell.length_a   1.000
_cell.length_b   1.000
_cell.length_c   1.000
_cell.angle_alpha   90.00
_cell.angle_beta   90.00
_cell.angle_gamma   90.00
#
_symmetry.space_group_name_H-M   'P 1'
#
loop_
_entity.id
_entity.type
_entity.pdbx_description
1 polymer ?
#
loop_
_entity_poly.entity_id
_entity_poly.type
_entity_poly.pdbx_seq_one_letter_code
_entity_poly.pdbx_strand_id
1 'polypeptide(L)'
;MAPNFEYPKKPQNTVKRYNSRATYDLGAVHSVINTTSVLHVSFAPSPDEPFPAILPMIGVMGSFEYPSSGIDEPLDCYLHGYVSSRLMRLAREAPNGLPVCIAATKVDGFVLSLTPNSHSYNYRSAVLQGYARPVETDEEKVYAMQLITDKVVAGRWENTRVPPDNVEMTSTTILRVKIETGSGKVRQGGPHDEPKDENRAEITDKVWTGVVPVYETLHAPIPSATNKVKQIPAYLDQYVSEVNKSNRETALNAVNEP
;
A
#
# COMPACT_ATOMS: atom_id res chain seq x y z
N MET A 1 -23.07 -10.61 11.23
CA MET A 1 -21.86 -10.38 10.41
C MET A 1 -22.12 -9.12 9.61
N ALA A 2 -21.28 -8.09 9.75
CA ALA A 2 -21.39 -6.89 8.93
C ALA A 2 -21.20 -7.27 7.43
N PRO A 3 -21.82 -6.54 6.49
CA PRO A 3 -21.62 -6.81 5.07
C PRO A 3 -20.14 -6.60 4.72
N ASN A 4 -19.54 -7.61 4.09
CA ASN A 4 -18.17 -7.51 3.58
C ASN A 4 -18.23 -6.81 2.22
N PHE A 5 -17.87 -5.53 2.17
CA PHE A 5 -17.94 -4.76 0.92
C PHE A 5 -16.84 -5.20 -0.04
N GLU A 6 -17.18 -5.27 -1.34
CA GLU A 6 -16.24 -5.61 -2.40
C GLU A 6 -16.25 -4.57 -3.51
N TYR A 7 -15.10 -4.38 -4.16
CA TYR A 7 -15.02 -3.65 -5.41
C TYR A 7 -15.75 -4.39 -6.54
N PRO A 8 -16.41 -3.66 -7.46
CA PRO A 8 -17.03 -4.27 -8.61
C PRO A 8 -15.98 -4.90 -9.53
N LYS A 9 -16.24 -6.14 -9.98
CA LYS A 9 -15.44 -6.83 -10.99
C LYS A 9 -15.79 -6.27 -12.37
N LYS A 10 -14.82 -5.63 -13.00
CA LYS A 10 -14.86 -5.04 -14.35
C LYS A 10 -13.81 -5.71 -15.24
N PRO A 11 -13.92 -5.65 -16.58
CA PRO A 11 -12.92 -6.27 -17.46
C PRO A 11 -11.47 -5.84 -17.18
N GLN A 12 -11.26 -4.59 -16.76
CA GLN A 12 -9.94 -3.99 -16.52
C GLN A 12 -9.29 -4.32 -15.16
N ASN A 13 -10.04 -4.73 -14.14
CA ASN A 13 -9.48 -5.14 -12.83
C ASN A 13 -9.56 -6.65 -12.58
N THR A 14 -10.27 -7.40 -13.44
CA THR A 14 -10.48 -8.84 -13.27
C THR A 14 -9.16 -9.61 -13.42
N VAL A 15 -8.71 -10.22 -12.33
CA VAL A 15 -7.53 -11.09 -12.31
C VAL A 15 -7.82 -12.38 -13.07
N LYS A 16 -7.08 -12.61 -14.17
CA LYS A 16 -7.27 -13.82 -15.02
C LYS A 16 -6.38 -14.99 -14.60
N ARG A 17 -5.07 -14.77 -14.49
CA ARG A 17 -4.11 -15.84 -14.15
C ARG A 17 -4.01 -16.04 -12.63
N TYR A 18 -4.14 -17.28 -12.16
CA TYR A 18 -4.24 -17.61 -10.73
C TYR A 18 -5.35 -16.82 -10.04
N ASN A 19 -6.56 -16.84 -10.61
CA ASN A 19 -7.71 -16.08 -10.12
C ASN A 19 -8.20 -16.51 -8.73
N SER A 20 -7.90 -17.74 -8.29
CA SER A 20 -8.14 -18.20 -6.91
C SER A 20 -7.40 -17.37 -5.86
N ARG A 21 -6.36 -16.64 -6.26
CA ARG A 21 -5.59 -15.71 -5.41
C ARG A 21 -6.17 -14.30 -5.38
N ALA A 22 -7.20 -14.03 -6.17
CA ALA A 22 -7.78 -12.69 -6.28
C ALA A 22 -8.70 -12.41 -5.10
N THR A 23 -8.63 -11.18 -4.59
CA THR A 23 -9.62 -10.64 -3.66
C THR A 23 -10.13 -9.31 -4.18
N TYR A 24 -11.38 -9.00 -3.92
CA TYR A 24 -11.99 -7.71 -4.21
C TYR A 24 -12.54 -7.06 -2.93
N ASP A 25 -12.32 -7.71 -1.79
CA ASP A 25 -12.65 -7.23 -0.45
C ASP A 25 -12.00 -5.87 -0.18
N LEU A 26 -12.81 -4.88 0.23
CA LEU A 26 -12.33 -3.53 0.51
C LEU A 26 -11.29 -3.54 1.63
N GLY A 27 -11.56 -4.26 2.72
CA GLY A 27 -10.68 -4.33 3.88
C GLY A 27 -9.29 -4.86 3.52
N ALA A 28 -9.21 -5.96 2.79
CA ALA A 28 -7.97 -6.57 2.32
C ALA A 28 -7.20 -5.64 1.38
N VAL A 29 -7.88 -5.00 0.42
CA VAL A 29 -7.24 -4.09 -0.54
C VAL A 29 -6.72 -2.84 0.17
N HIS A 30 -7.56 -2.19 0.98
CA HIS A 30 -7.19 -0.98 1.74
C HIS A 30 -6.07 -1.26 2.74
N SER A 31 -6.08 -2.44 3.39
CA SER A 31 -5.00 -2.85 4.30
C SER A 31 -3.64 -2.91 3.60
N VAL A 32 -3.57 -3.45 2.37
CA VAL A 32 -2.32 -3.45 1.59
C VAL A 32 -1.87 -2.02 1.27
N ILE A 33 -2.79 -1.13 0.89
CA ILE A 33 -2.46 0.29 0.63
C ILE A 33 -1.95 0.98 1.90
N ASN A 34 -2.63 0.82 3.03
CA ASN A 34 -2.32 1.53 4.27
C ASN A 34 -1.05 0.99 4.95
N THR A 35 -0.74 -0.30 4.81
CA THR A 35 0.48 -0.89 5.38
C THR A 35 1.72 -0.77 4.49
N THR A 36 1.57 -0.33 3.23
CA THR A 36 2.70 -0.12 2.31
C THR A 36 3.21 1.32 2.37
N SER A 37 4.50 1.50 2.66
CA SER A 37 5.11 2.83 2.83
C SER A 37 5.16 3.64 1.53
N VAL A 38 5.29 2.99 0.38
CA VAL A 38 5.38 3.64 -0.94
C VAL A 38 4.32 3.09 -1.88
N LEU A 39 3.44 3.97 -2.36
CA LEU A 39 2.50 3.69 -3.43
C LEU A 39 3.13 4.04 -4.77
N HIS A 40 2.89 3.23 -5.78
CA HIS A 40 3.29 3.51 -7.15
C HIS A 40 2.10 4.09 -7.92
N VAL A 41 2.12 5.39 -8.19
CA VAL A 41 1.03 6.12 -8.82
C VAL A 41 1.34 6.34 -10.29
N SER A 42 0.63 5.64 -11.15
CA SER A 42 0.75 5.70 -12.60
C SER A 42 -0.35 6.56 -13.23
N PHE A 43 0.02 7.37 -14.20
CA PHE A 43 -0.92 8.24 -14.94
C PHE A 43 -0.41 8.52 -16.35
N ALA A 44 -1.32 8.94 -17.24
CA ALA A 44 -0.94 9.40 -18.57
C ALA A 44 -0.42 10.85 -18.50
N PRO A 45 0.85 11.10 -18.85
CA PRO A 45 1.47 12.41 -18.68
C PRO A 45 1.00 13.48 -19.68
N SER A 46 0.63 13.06 -20.89
CA SER A 46 -0.03 13.83 -21.95
C SER A 46 -0.53 12.84 -23.03
N PRO A 47 -1.44 13.26 -23.94
CA PRO A 47 -1.86 12.41 -25.06
C PRO A 47 -0.74 12.07 -26.05
N ASP A 48 0.28 12.92 -26.14
CA ASP A 48 1.39 12.78 -27.09
C ASP A 48 2.57 11.96 -26.55
N GLU A 49 2.57 11.67 -25.24
CA GLU A 49 3.60 10.84 -24.63
C GLU A 49 3.23 9.35 -24.70
N PRO A 50 4.09 8.50 -25.30
CA PRO A 50 3.76 7.09 -25.52
C PRO A 50 3.82 6.24 -24.24
N PHE A 51 4.43 6.75 -23.16
CA PHE A 51 4.65 6.00 -21.92
C PHE A 51 3.86 6.60 -20.75
N PRO A 52 3.26 5.78 -19.88
CA PRO A 52 2.73 6.29 -18.61
C PRO A 52 3.87 6.76 -17.72
N ALA A 53 3.62 7.82 -16.95
CA ALA A 53 4.51 8.21 -15.86
C ALA A 53 4.14 7.39 -14.61
N ILE A 54 5.14 7.08 -13.77
CA ILE A 54 4.94 6.42 -12.48
C ILE A 54 5.72 7.16 -11.40
N LEU A 55 5.06 7.50 -10.30
CA LEU A 55 5.67 8.21 -9.17
C LEU A 55 5.56 7.38 -7.88
N PRO A 56 6.67 7.20 -7.15
CA PRO A 56 6.61 6.71 -5.77
C PRO A 56 6.07 7.83 -4.86
N MET A 57 4.98 7.56 -4.16
CA MET A 57 4.27 8.56 -3.34
C MET A 57 3.81 7.98 -2.01
N ILE A 58 3.71 8.85 -1.00
CA ILE A 58 2.96 8.56 0.22
C ILE A 58 1.48 8.83 -0.08
N GLY A 59 0.62 7.88 0.27
CA GLY A 59 -0.81 8.09 0.26
C GLY A 59 -1.55 7.11 1.15
N VAL A 60 -2.79 7.41 1.50
CA VAL A 60 -3.54 6.69 2.54
C VAL A 60 -5.01 6.61 2.18
N MET A 61 -5.66 5.50 2.52
CA MET A 61 -7.12 5.36 2.38
C MET A 61 -7.82 6.09 3.52
N GLY A 62 -8.89 6.84 3.22
CA GLY A 62 -9.72 7.52 4.20
C GLY A 62 -11.01 8.08 3.60
N SER A 63 -11.89 8.62 4.44
CA SER A 63 -13.15 9.24 4.03
C SER A 63 -13.38 10.53 4.81
N PHE A 64 -13.27 11.67 4.13
CA PHE A 64 -13.54 12.96 4.76
C PHE A 64 -15.04 13.16 5.03
N GLU A 65 -15.90 12.64 4.14
CA GLU A 65 -17.35 12.72 4.31
C GLU A 65 -17.84 11.86 5.50
N TYR A 66 -17.20 10.73 5.74
CA TYR A 66 -17.49 9.81 6.84
C TYR A 66 -16.20 9.45 7.61
N PRO A 67 -15.67 10.34 8.46
CA PRO A 67 -14.38 10.12 9.14
C PRO A 67 -14.33 8.89 10.06
N SER A 68 -15.48 8.34 10.44
CA SER A 68 -15.60 7.13 11.26
C SER A 68 -15.63 5.83 10.45
N SER A 69 -15.59 5.89 9.11
CA SER A 69 -15.65 4.69 8.26
C SER A 69 -14.49 3.74 8.54
N GLY A 70 -14.82 2.45 8.64
CA GLY A 70 -13.86 1.37 8.78
C GLY A 70 -13.01 1.17 7.52
N ILE A 71 -11.94 0.39 7.67
CA ILE A 71 -11.06 0.04 6.53
C ILE A 71 -11.75 -0.84 5.50
N ASP A 72 -12.83 -1.51 5.88
CA ASP A 72 -13.70 -2.37 5.08
C ASP A 72 -14.86 -1.63 4.42
N GLU A 73 -14.95 -0.31 4.57
CA GLU A 73 -15.96 0.54 3.93
C GLU A 73 -15.41 1.24 2.67
N PRO A 74 -16.28 1.85 1.83
CA PRO A 74 -15.82 2.67 0.71
C PRO A 74 -14.99 3.88 1.16
N LEU A 75 -13.72 3.92 0.74
CA LEU A 75 -12.77 4.99 1.05
C LEU A 75 -12.18 5.60 -0.24
N ASP A 76 -11.70 6.83 -0.14
CA ASP A 76 -10.87 7.50 -1.15
C ASP A 76 -9.38 7.33 -0.81
N CYS A 77 -8.50 7.46 -1.80
CA CYS A 77 -7.05 7.49 -1.57
C CYS A 77 -6.52 8.92 -1.62
N TYR A 78 -5.91 9.40 -0.53
CA TYR A 78 -5.28 10.72 -0.46
C TYR A 78 -3.79 10.62 -0.79
N LEU A 79 -3.32 11.43 -1.73
CA LEU A 79 -1.92 11.49 -2.16
C LEU A 79 -1.31 12.85 -1.81
N HIS A 80 -0.16 12.86 -1.16
CA HIS A 80 0.57 14.09 -0.81
C HIS A 80 1.61 14.44 -1.89
N GLY A 81 1.71 15.71 -2.27
CA GLY A 81 2.86 16.18 -3.02
C GLY A 81 2.99 17.69 -3.14
N TYR A 82 4.10 18.11 -3.72
CA TYR A 82 4.40 19.53 -3.91
C TYR A 82 3.52 20.14 -5.01
N VAL A 83 3.05 21.38 -4.78
CA VAL A 83 2.06 22.05 -5.63
C VAL A 83 2.43 22.13 -7.12
N SER A 84 3.73 22.25 -7.43
CA SER A 84 4.22 22.35 -8.81
C SER A 84 4.57 21.01 -9.45
N SER A 85 4.40 19.89 -8.73
CA SER A 85 4.69 18.58 -9.30
C SER A 85 3.76 18.28 -10.48
N ARG A 86 4.29 17.54 -11.46
CA ARG A 86 3.60 17.24 -12.72
C ARG A 86 2.22 16.64 -12.50
N LEU A 87 2.10 15.67 -11.60
CA LEU A 87 0.84 15.01 -11.26
C LEU A 87 -0.19 16.00 -10.71
N MET A 88 0.21 16.89 -9.78
CA MET A 88 -0.68 17.87 -9.15
C MET A 88 -1.20 18.89 -10.18
N ARG A 89 -0.36 19.32 -11.11
CA ARG A 89 -0.74 20.22 -12.19
C ARG A 89 -1.76 19.56 -13.13
N LEU A 90 -1.49 18.35 -13.61
CA LEU A 90 -2.40 17.62 -14.50
C LEU A 90 -3.74 17.31 -13.83
N ALA A 91 -3.73 16.98 -12.54
CA ALA A 91 -4.96 16.76 -11.78
C ALA A 91 -5.83 18.03 -11.66
N ARG A 92 -5.22 19.22 -11.52
CA ARG A 92 -5.95 20.51 -11.55
C ARG A 92 -6.56 20.82 -12.91
N GLU A 93 -5.84 20.47 -13.99
CA GLU A 93 -6.24 20.76 -15.37
C GLU A 93 -7.30 19.77 -15.90
N ALA A 94 -7.52 18.64 -15.22
CA ALA A 94 -8.45 17.60 -15.64
C ALA A 94 -9.87 17.83 -15.05
N PRO A 95 -10.85 18.32 -15.83
CA PRO A 95 -12.18 18.69 -15.31
C PRO A 95 -12.95 17.51 -14.70
N ASN A 96 -12.72 16.30 -15.22
CA ASN A 96 -13.35 15.08 -14.70
C ASN A 96 -12.48 14.37 -13.64
N GLY A 97 -11.35 14.96 -13.25
CA GLY A 97 -10.27 14.31 -12.49
C GLY A 97 -9.32 13.55 -13.41
N LEU A 98 -8.05 13.50 -13.02
CA LEU A 98 -7.01 12.80 -13.76
C LEU A 98 -7.13 11.29 -13.52
N PRO A 99 -7.28 10.45 -14.56
CA PRO A 99 -7.26 9.01 -14.40
C PRO A 99 -5.89 8.55 -13.87
N VAL A 100 -5.92 7.77 -12.78
CA VAL A 100 -4.72 7.21 -12.15
C VAL A 100 -4.89 5.73 -11.85
N CYS A 101 -3.77 5.01 -11.84
CA CYS A 101 -3.66 3.63 -11.38
C CYS A 101 -2.64 3.59 -10.22
N ILE A 102 -3.02 3.05 -9.08
CA ILE A 102 -2.21 3.04 -7.86
C ILE A 102 -1.91 1.59 -7.50
N ALA A 103 -0.63 1.24 -7.37
CA ALA A 103 -0.20 -0.10 -6.98
C ALA A 103 0.57 -0.09 -5.65
N ALA A 104 0.32 -1.11 -4.84
CA ALA A 104 1.07 -1.42 -3.62
C ALA A 104 1.35 -2.92 -3.56
N THR A 105 2.50 -3.31 -3.00
CA THR A 105 2.91 -4.72 -2.90
C THR A 105 3.77 -4.93 -1.67
N LYS A 106 3.52 -6.05 -0.97
CA LYS A 106 4.34 -6.59 0.11
C LYS A 106 4.79 -7.99 -0.29
N VAL A 107 6.08 -8.27 -0.11
CA VAL A 107 6.63 -9.63 -0.24
C VAL A 107 6.74 -10.21 1.16
N ASP A 108 6.05 -11.33 1.37
CA ASP A 108 5.94 -11.99 2.67
C ASP A 108 6.81 -13.28 2.73
N GLY A 109 7.33 -13.77 1.59
CA GLY A 109 8.29 -14.88 1.58
C GLY A 109 8.80 -15.30 0.19
N PHE A 110 9.98 -15.91 0.14
CA PHE A 110 10.55 -16.54 -1.05
C PHE A 110 10.19 -18.01 -1.08
N VAL A 111 9.50 -18.46 -2.13
CA VAL A 111 9.10 -19.87 -2.28
C VAL A 111 10.08 -20.57 -3.19
N LEU A 112 10.84 -21.49 -2.60
CA LEU A 112 11.91 -22.25 -3.23
C LEU A 112 11.42 -23.66 -3.55
N SER A 113 11.50 -24.04 -4.83
CA SER A 113 10.91 -25.23 -5.43
C SER A 113 12.01 -26.12 -6.04
N LEU A 114 11.70 -27.35 -6.43
CA LEU A 114 12.66 -28.27 -7.06
C LEU A 114 13.15 -27.80 -8.43
N THR A 115 12.34 -27.03 -9.17
CA THR A 115 12.68 -26.56 -10.52
C THR A 115 12.65 -25.04 -10.66
N PRO A 116 13.48 -24.47 -11.56
CA PRO A 116 13.53 -23.01 -11.77
C PRO A 116 12.18 -22.35 -12.06
N ASN A 117 11.27 -23.09 -12.69
CA ASN A 117 9.99 -22.56 -13.17
C ASN A 117 8.92 -22.47 -12.07
N SER A 118 9.10 -23.19 -10.95
CA SER A 118 8.13 -23.28 -9.85
C SER A 118 8.47 -22.37 -8.67
N HIS A 119 9.63 -21.69 -8.69
CA HIS A 119 9.94 -20.64 -7.72
C HIS A 119 8.90 -19.52 -7.74
N SER A 120 8.61 -18.97 -6.57
CA SER A 120 7.60 -17.92 -6.43
C SER A 120 7.82 -17.03 -5.22
N TYR A 121 6.85 -16.16 -4.94
CA TYR A 121 6.80 -15.32 -3.75
C TYR A 121 5.48 -15.50 -3.03
N ASN A 122 5.51 -15.58 -1.70
CA ASN A 122 4.35 -15.17 -0.92
C ASN A 122 4.27 -13.64 -0.95
N TYR A 123 3.09 -13.11 -1.27
CA TYR A 123 2.90 -11.67 -1.44
C TYR A 123 1.45 -11.27 -1.23
N ARG A 124 1.25 -9.99 -0.93
CA ARG A 124 -0.04 -9.30 -1.01
C ARG A 124 0.13 -8.07 -1.88
N SER A 125 -0.73 -7.90 -2.88
CA SER A 125 -0.75 -6.71 -3.72
C SER A 125 -2.15 -6.15 -3.87
N ALA A 126 -2.20 -4.85 -4.13
CA ALA A 126 -3.42 -4.10 -4.41
C ALA A 126 -3.19 -3.20 -5.61
N VAL A 127 -4.19 -3.11 -6.49
CA VAL A 127 -4.27 -2.17 -7.60
C VAL A 127 -5.59 -1.42 -7.50
N LEU A 128 -5.52 -0.09 -7.42
CA LEU A 128 -6.68 0.80 -7.45
C LEU A 128 -6.69 1.60 -8.74
N GLN A 129 -7.85 1.81 -9.32
CA GLN A 129 -8.07 2.69 -10.47
C GLN A 129 -9.12 3.73 -10.11
N GLY A 130 -8.85 4.98 -10.42
CA GLY A 130 -9.71 6.08 -10.00
C GLY A 130 -9.36 7.41 -10.65
N TYR A 131 -9.99 8.47 -10.14
CA TYR A 131 -9.84 9.82 -10.66
C TYR A 131 -9.32 10.74 -9.56
N ALA A 132 -8.12 11.26 -9.77
CA ALA A 132 -7.45 12.18 -8.85
C ALA A 132 -7.94 13.62 -9.07
N ARG A 133 -8.32 14.28 -7.98
CA ARG A 133 -8.66 15.71 -7.96
C ARG A 133 -7.97 16.40 -6.78
N PRO A 134 -7.57 17.67 -6.91
CA PRO A 134 -7.13 18.46 -5.77
C PRO A 134 -8.22 18.52 -4.70
N VAL A 135 -7.81 18.44 -3.43
CA VAL A 135 -8.67 18.82 -2.31
C VAL A 135 -8.90 20.33 -2.35
N GLU A 136 -10.15 20.75 -2.16
CA GLU A 136 -10.57 22.15 -2.37
C GLU A 136 -10.76 22.96 -1.09
N THR A 137 -11.00 22.29 0.05
CA THR A 137 -11.22 22.95 1.34
C THR A 137 -10.04 22.74 2.29
N ASP A 138 -9.81 23.71 3.17
CA ASP A 138 -8.74 23.61 4.17
C ASP A 138 -9.06 22.50 5.20
N GLU A 139 -10.34 22.27 5.51
CA GLU A 139 -10.76 21.21 6.43
C GLU A 139 -10.42 19.81 5.91
N GLU A 140 -10.74 19.52 4.65
CA GLU A 140 -10.41 18.23 4.02
C GLU A 140 -8.88 18.08 3.87
N LYS A 141 -8.18 19.19 3.60
CA LYS A 141 -6.73 19.18 3.46
C LYS A 141 -6.03 18.86 4.78
N VAL A 142 -6.47 19.47 5.88
CA VAL A 142 -5.97 19.17 7.23
C VAL A 142 -6.28 17.73 7.62
N TYR A 143 -7.50 17.25 7.35
CA TYR A 143 -7.87 15.85 7.55
C TYR A 143 -6.92 14.89 6.82
N ALA A 144 -6.68 15.12 5.54
CA ALA A 144 -5.81 14.28 4.74
C ALA A 144 -4.34 14.37 5.18
N MET A 145 -3.85 15.56 5.54
CA MET A 145 -2.50 15.75 6.09
C MET A 145 -2.31 14.98 7.40
N GLN A 146 -3.31 14.99 8.28
CA GLN A 146 -3.30 14.19 9.50
C GLN A 146 -3.19 12.70 9.19
N LEU A 147 -4.07 12.17 8.34
CA LEU A 147 -4.02 10.75 7.95
C LEU A 147 -2.69 10.36 7.30
N ILE A 148 -2.14 11.20 6.42
CA ILE A 148 -0.87 10.94 5.74
C ILE A 148 0.28 10.94 6.75
N THR A 149 0.26 11.87 7.70
CA THR A 149 1.28 11.94 8.77
C THR A 149 1.20 10.73 9.69
N ASP A 150 0.00 10.33 10.09
CA ASP A 150 -0.21 9.17 10.96
C ASP A 150 -0.01 7.84 10.22
N LYS A 151 -0.12 7.81 8.89
CA LYS A 151 0.33 6.67 8.09
C LYS A 151 1.85 6.49 8.16
N VAL A 152 2.64 7.57 8.20
CA VAL A 152 4.11 7.48 8.30
C VAL A 152 4.51 6.85 9.64
N VAL A 153 3.94 7.35 10.74
CA VAL A 153 4.05 6.77 12.09
C VAL A 153 2.75 7.08 12.82
N ALA A 154 2.10 6.07 13.39
CA ALA A 154 0.84 6.28 14.09
C ALA A 154 1.00 7.29 15.25
N GLY A 155 0.07 8.25 15.35
CA GLY A 155 0.10 9.32 16.36
C GLY A 155 1.14 10.43 16.10
N ARG A 156 1.80 10.43 14.94
CA ARG A 156 2.84 11.42 14.63
C ARG A 156 2.28 12.83 14.47
N TRP A 157 1.04 12.99 14.00
CA TRP A 157 0.41 14.29 13.83
C TRP A 157 0.33 15.08 15.15
N GLU A 158 -0.17 14.44 16.22
CA GLU A 158 -0.28 15.08 17.54
C GLU A 158 1.08 15.31 18.20
N ASN A 159 2.12 14.63 17.72
CA ASN A 159 3.50 14.70 18.24
C ASN A 159 4.43 15.53 17.32
N THR A 160 3.87 16.47 16.56
CA THR A 160 4.60 17.51 15.83
C THR A 160 3.95 18.90 16.06
N ARG A 161 4.56 19.97 15.53
CA ARG A 161 3.94 21.30 15.56
C ARG A 161 2.71 21.30 14.65
N VAL A 162 1.54 21.57 15.23
CA VAL A 162 0.26 21.67 14.52
C VAL A 162 -0.50 22.94 14.95
N PRO A 163 -1.37 23.51 14.09
CA PRO A 163 -1.56 23.14 12.68
C PRO A 163 -0.38 23.58 11.79
N PRO A 164 -0.30 23.09 10.54
CA PRO A 164 0.63 23.63 9.55
C PRO A 164 0.44 25.14 9.37
N ASP A 165 1.54 25.85 9.10
CA ASP A 165 1.47 27.29 8.84
C ASP A 165 1.03 27.60 7.40
N ASN A 166 0.80 28.87 7.10
CA ASN A 166 0.32 29.29 5.78
C ASN A 166 1.28 28.92 4.63
N VAL A 167 2.59 28.89 4.87
CA VAL A 167 3.59 28.55 3.83
C VAL A 167 3.52 27.05 3.54
N GLU A 168 3.42 26.22 4.58
CA GLU A 168 3.24 24.78 4.47
C GLU A 168 1.91 24.45 3.77
N MET A 169 0.84 25.15 4.14
CA MET A 169 -0.48 24.98 3.54
C MET A 169 -0.50 25.39 2.05
N THR A 170 0.19 26.45 1.64
CA THR A 170 0.17 26.89 0.23
C THR A 170 1.12 26.08 -0.67
N SER A 171 2.24 25.59 -0.14
CA SER A 171 3.22 24.80 -0.91
C SER A 171 2.83 23.33 -1.10
N THR A 172 1.95 22.82 -0.23
CA THR A 172 1.46 21.44 -0.28
C THR A 172 0.17 21.33 -1.09
N THR A 173 0.06 20.32 -1.94
CA THR A 173 -1.21 19.90 -2.55
C THR A 173 -1.52 18.46 -2.14
N ILE A 174 -2.77 18.22 -1.79
CA ILE A 174 -3.32 16.88 -1.59
C ILE A 174 -4.23 16.57 -2.77
N LEU A 175 -4.09 15.38 -3.35
CA LEU A 175 -5.08 14.84 -4.26
C LEU A 175 -5.95 13.83 -3.52
N ARG A 176 -7.26 13.97 -3.67
CA ARG A 176 -8.21 12.90 -3.37
C ARG A 176 -8.44 12.09 -4.65
N VAL A 177 -8.21 10.79 -4.57
CA VAL A 177 -8.48 9.85 -5.66
C VAL A 177 -9.76 9.11 -5.34
N LYS A 178 -10.83 9.46 -6.07
CA LYS A 178 -12.08 8.71 -6.02
C LYS A 178 -11.88 7.36 -6.69
N ILE A 179 -12.02 6.27 -5.93
CA ILE A 179 -11.76 4.92 -6.44
C ILE A 179 -12.96 4.42 -7.24
N GLU A 180 -12.71 4.08 -8.50
CA GLU A 180 -13.71 3.56 -9.44
C GLU A 180 -13.76 2.02 -9.41
N THR A 181 -12.62 1.39 -9.15
CA THR A 181 -12.48 -0.06 -9.00
C THR A 181 -11.14 -0.40 -8.36
N GLY A 182 -11.05 -1.57 -7.74
CA GLY A 182 -9.83 -2.10 -7.16
C GLY A 182 -9.77 -3.61 -7.27
N SER A 183 -8.58 -4.17 -7.16
CA SER A 183 -8.38 -5.61 -6.99
C SER A 183 -7.13 -5.89 -6.16
N GLY A 184 -7.19 -6.96 -5.39
CA GLY A 184 -6.08 -7.50 -4.64
C GLY A 184 -5.67 -8.87 -5.17
N LYS A 185 -4.42 -9.25 -4.90
CA LYS A 185 -3.92 -10.59 -5.16
C LYS A 185 -2.99 -11.05 -4.05
N VAL A 186 -3.29 -12.22 -3.50
CA VAL A 186 -2.57 -12.78 -2.35
C VAL A 186 -2.07 -14.17 -2.68
N ARG A 187 -0.77 -14.41 -2.49
CA ARG A 187 -0.19 -15.75 -2.51
C ARG A 187 0.35 -16.06 -1.12
N GLN A 188 -0.06 -17.20 -0.58
CA GLN A 188 0.44 -17.83 0.63
C GLN A 188 0.79 -19.30 0.29
N GLY A 189 1.38 -20.00 1.25
CA GLY A 189 1.67 -21.43 1.12
C GLY A 189 3.08 -21.78 0.63
N GLY A 190 3.28 -23.09 0.45
CA GLY A 190 4.57 -23.69 0.13
C GLY A 190 4.91 -23.76 -1.36
N PRO A 191 6.05 -24.39 -1.71
CA PRO A 191 6.30 -24.82 -3.08
C PRO A 191 5.26 -25.88 -3.49
N HIS A 192 4.96 -25.92 -4.79
CA HIS A 192 4.03 -26.88 -5.39
C HIS A 192 4.77 -27.49 -6.58
N ASP A 193 5.57 -28.52 -6.31
CA ASP A 193 6.36 -29.18 -7.34
C ASP A 193 5.54 -30.22 -8.10
N GLU A 194 5.99 -30.58 -9.29
CA GLU A 194 5.30 -31.57 -10.10
C GLU A 194 5.62 -32.98 -9.59
N PRO A 195 4.65 -33.92 -9.54
CA PRO A 195 4.89 -35.29 -9.06
C PRO A 195 6.02 -36.02 -9.80
N LYS A 196 6.28 -35.65 -11.06
CA LYS A 196 7.38 -36.21 -11.85
C LYS A 196 8.77 -35.89 -11.28
N ASP A 197 8.91 -34.79 -10.53
CA ASP A 197 10.15 -34.34 -9.94
C ASP A 197 10.21 -34.67 -8.44
N GLU A 198 9.07 -34.64 -7.73
CA GLU A 198 8.98 -35.03 -6.32
C GLU A 198 9.34 -36.51 -6.07
N ASN A 199 9.09 -37.39 -7.04
CA ASN A 199 9.39 -38.82 -6.93
C ASN A 199 10.81 -39.20 -7.35
N ARG A 200 11.68 -38.22 -7.61
CA ARG A 200 13.05 -38.42 -8.12
C ARG A 200 14.08 -38.13 -7.03
N ALA A 201 14.52 -39.18 -6.35
CA ALA A 201 15.49 -39.11 -5.25
C ALA A 201 16.79 -38.37 -5.66
N GLU A 202 17.21 -38.50 -6.93
CA GLU A 202 18.39 -37.79 -7.42
C GLU A 202 18.26 -36.26 -7.44
N ILE A 203 17.02 -35.75 -7.40
CA ILE A 203 16.68 -34.33 -7.25
C ILE A 203 16.37 -34.02 -5.78
N THR A 204 15.44 -34.74 -5.16
CA THR A 204 14.93 -34.42 -3.82
C THR A 204 15.98 -34.58 -2.71
N ASP A 205 16.99 -35.43 -2.89
CA ASP A 205 18.11 -35.56 -1.94
C ASP A 205 19.13 -34.41 -2.06
N LYS A 206 19.07 -33.60 -3.12
CA LYS A 206 20.08 -32.57 -3.45
C LYS A 206 19.55 -31.15 -3.47
N VAL A 207 18.24 -30.97 -3.65
CA VAL A 207 17.61 -29.66 -3.79
C VAL A 207 16.73 -29.39 -2.58
N TRP A 208 17.11 -28.37 -1.80
CA TRP A 208 16.28 -27.90 -0.70
C TRP A 208 15.07 -27.13 -1.23
N THR A 209 13.88 -27.42 -0.70
CA THR A 209 12.64 -26.70 -0.98
C THR A 209 12.04 -26.15 0.31
N GLY A 210 11.27 -25.07 0.19
CA GLY A 210 10.62 -24.45 1.33
C GLY A 210 10.35 -22.98 1.10
N VAL A 211 10.05 -22.27 2.20
CA VAL A 211 9.80 -20.83 2.17
C VAL A 211 10.80 -20.12 3.07
N VAL A 212 11.39 -19.04 2.58
CA VAL A 212 12.13 -18.08 3.41
C VAL A 212 11.19 -16.91 3.68
N PRO A 213 10.64 -16.74 4.90
CA PRO A 213 9.78 -15.61 5.23
C PRO A 213 10.52 -14.28 5.07
N VAL A 214 9.84 -13.27 4.54
CA VAL A 214 10.39 -11.94 4.28
C VAL A 214 9.50 -10.91 4.92
N TYR A 215 10.08 -9.99 5.68
CA TYR A 215 9.35 -8.87 6.27
C TYR A 215 10.26 -7.67 6.48
N GLU A 216 9.67 -6.48 6.46
CA GLU A 216 10.37 -5.24 6.80
C GLU A 216 10.47 -5.10 8.32
N THR A 217 11.63 -4.66 8.79
CA THR A 217 11.84 -4.32 10.20
C THR A 217 12.29 -2.88 10.36
N LEU A 218 11.66 -2.18 11.30
CA LEU A 218 12.05 -0.86 11.75
C LEU A 218 13.14 -1.00 12.82
N HIS A 219 14.24 -0.27 12.63
CA HIS A 219 15.32 -0.19 13.60
C HIS A 219 14.98 0.79 14.73
N ALA A 220 15.77 0.81 15.80
CA ALA A 220 15.69 1.82 16.85
C ALA A 220 15.82 3.24 16.27
N PRO A 221 14.95 4.21 16.69
CA PRO A 221 15.01 5.60 16.25
C PRO A 221 16.38 6.25 16.49
N ILE A 222 16.91 6.91 15.45
CA ILE A 222 18.16 7.65 15.52
C ILE A 222 17.84 9.14 15.62
N PRO A 223 18.25 9.85 16.68
CA PRO A 223 17.93 11.27 16.85
C PRO A 223 18.67 12.14 15.84
N SER A 224 18.03 13.21 15.38
CA SER A 224 18.70 14.24 14.57
C SER A 224 19.72 15.03 15.42
N ALA A 225 20.69 15.66 14.76
CA ALA A 225 21.71 16.48 15.44
C ALA A 225 21.13 17.65 16.26
N THR A 226 19.94 18.12 15.90
CA THR A 226 19.23 19.23 16.59
C THR A 226 18.21 18.74 17.61
N ASN A 227 17.99 17.43 17.74
CA ASN A 227 17.04 16.88 18.70
C ASN A 227 17.50 17.15 20.15
N LYS A 228 16.60 17.70 20.96
CA LYS A 228 16.84 17.95 22.40
C LYS A 228 16.00 17.05 23.30
N VAL A 229 15.10 16.23 22.73
CA VAL A 229 14.28 15.29 23.51
C VAL A 229 15.16 14.13 23.94
N LYS A 230 15.31 13.95 25.26
CA LYS A 230 16.27 13.00 25.85
C LYS A 230 15.87 11.53 25.69
N GLN A 231 14.57 11.27 25.69
CA GLN A 231 14.01 9.92 25.61
C GLN A 231 13.21 9.77 24.33
N ILE A 232 13.20 8.56 23.77
CA ILE A 232 12.31 8.24 22.66
C ILE A 232 10.87 8.32 23.17
N PRO A 233 9.97 9.07 22.52
CA PRO A 233 8.58 9.12 22.92
C PRO A 233 7.94 7.73 22.91
N ALA A 234 7.13 7.41 23.93
CA ALA A 234 6.54 6.08 24.09
C ALA A 234 5.73 5.64 22.87
N TYR A 235 4.99 6.56 22.22
CA TYR A 235 4.20 6.25 21.02
C TYR A 235 5.07 5.75 19.85
N LEU A 236 6.29 6.29 19.71
CA LEU A 236 7.21 5.92 18.64
C LEU A 236 7.87 4.57 18.91
N ASP A 237 8.27 4.33 20.17
CA ASP A 237 8.84 3.04 20.58
C ASP A 237 7.81 1.90 20.45
N GLN A 238 6.58 2.16 20.90
CA GLN A 238 5.44 1.26 20.75
C GLN A 238 5.16 0.96 19.27
N TYR A 239 5.08 1.99 18.42
CA TYR A 239 4.86 1.82 16.98
C TYR A 239 5.94 0.93 16.34
N VAL A 240 7.22 1.16 16.63
CA VAL A 240 8.32 0.34 16.10
C VAL A 240 8.17 -1.12 16.52
N SER A 241 7.89 -1.37 17.81
CA SER A 241 7.70 -2.71 18.35
C SER A 241 6.49 -3.42 17.70
N GLU A 242 5.34 -2.75 17.63
CA GLU A 242 4.09 -3.31 17.10
C GLU A 242 4.18 -3.63 15.60
N VAL A 243 4.74 -2.71 14.81
CA VAL A 243 4.94 -2.94 13.37
C VAL A 243 5.89 -4.10 13.13
N ASN A 244 7.01 -4.17 13.87
CA ASN A 244 7.95 -5.28 13.76
C ASN A 244 7.30 -6.62 14.10
N LYS A 245 6.52 -6.68 15.19
CA LYS A 245 5.77 -7.87 15.58
C LYS A 245 4.77 -8.28 14.50
N SER A 246 3.93 -7.33 14.06
CA SER A 246 2.89 -7.57 13.06
C SER A 246 3.46 -8.03 11.71
N ASN A 247 4.51 -7.38 11.23
CA ASN A 247 5.19 -7.74 9.99
C ASN A 247 5.77 -9.16 10.07
N ARG A 248 6.42 -9.50 11.18
CA ARG A 248 6.97 -10.85 11.41
C ARG A 248 5.88 -11.91 11.47
N GLU A 249 4.83 -11.68 12.23
CA GLU A 249 3.70 -12.61 12.35
C GLU A 249 3.02 -12.84 10.99
N THR A 250 2.81 -11.77 10.22
CA THR A 250 2.22 -11.85 8.88
C THR A 250 3.06 -12.70 7.93
N ALA A 251 4.38 -12.47 7.89
CA ALA A 251 5.28 -13.24 7.03
C ALA A 251 5.39 -14.71 7.43
N LEU A 252 5.40 -15.02 8.74
CA LEU A 252 5.39 -16.41 9.22
C LEU A 252 4.08 -17.13 8.91
N ASN A 253 2.95 -16.43 9.05
CA ASN A 253 1.63 -16.99 8.72
C ASN A 253 1.46 -17.23 7.22
N ALA A 254 2.09 -16.41 6.37
CA ALA A 254 2.02 -16.55 4.91
C ALA A 254 2.63 -17.86 4.38
N VAL A 255 3.40 -18.60 5.18
CA VAL A 255 3.93 -19.92 4.83
C VAL A 255 2.85 -21.00 4.85
N ASN A 256 1.80 -20.82 5.65
CA ASN A 256 0.71 -21.77 5.75
C ASN A 256 -0.26 -21.61 4.56
N GLU A 257 -0.86 -22.71 4.13
CA GLU A 257 -1.98 -22.64 3.18
C GLU A 257 -3.20 -21.99 3.87
N PRO A 258 -3.96 -21.16 3.13
CA PRO A 258 -5.16 -20.48 3.66
C PRO A 258 -6.32 -21.43 3.96
#